data_AF-A0A962ZB74-F1
#
_entry.id   AF-A0A962ZB74-F1
#
_cell.length_a   1.000
_cell.length_b   1.000
_cell.length_c   1.000
_cell.angle_alpha   90.00
_cell.angle_beta   90.00
_cell.angle_gamma   90.00
#
_symmetry.space_group_name_H-M   'P 1'
#
loop_
_entity.id
_entity.type
_entity.pdbx_description
1 polymer ?
#
loop_
_entity_poly.entity_id
_entity_poly.type
_entity_poly.pdbx_seq_one_letter_code
_entity_poly.pdbx_strand_id
1 'polypeptide(L)'
;MSVSETTVIRDAPPAWISVMRMLWRDKFAFCAAIFLLLVILCAFLGPTLLEDVATRQNLRGRNAPPFDFSQAWTMWLGGDALGRPLLA
;
A
#
# COMPACT_ATOMS: atom_id res chain seq x y z
N MET A 1 27.06 -21.10 54.49
CA MET A 1 27.15 -19.78 53.83
C MET A 1 26.59 -19.95 52.43
N SER A 2 25.28 -19.71 52.25
CA SER A 2 24.61 -19.82 50.95
C SER A 2 24.44 -18.41 50.41
N VAL A 3 25.13 -18.10 49.31
CA VAL A 3 25.03 -16.82 48.61
C VAL A 3 23.76 -16.90 47.76
N SER A 4 22.70 -16.19 48.18
CA SER A 4 21.51 -16.01 47.34
C SER A 4 21.86 -15.16 46.13
N GLU A 5 22.05 -15.82 45.00
CA GLU A 5 22.24 -15.21 43.69
C GLU A 5 20.94 -14.48 43.32
N THR A 6 20.94 -13.14 43.42
CA THR A 6 19.77 -12.33 43.06
C THR A 6 19.74 -12.27 41.53
N THR A 7 18.94 -13.12 40.92
CA THR A 7 18.74 -13.10 39.47
C THR A 7 18.05 -11.81 39.07
N VAL A 8 18.80 -10.89 38.46
CA VAL A 8 18.27 -9.65 37.92
C VAL A 8 17.39 -10.00 36.72
N ILE A 9 16.07 -10.07 36.92
CA ILE A 9 15.09 -10.28 35.85
C ILE A 9 15.07 -8.99 35.02
N ARG A 10 15.56 -9.07 33.77
CA ARG A 10 15.47 -7.95 32.84
C ARG A 10 14.00 -7.77 32.45
N ASP A 11 13.49 -6.55 32.58
CA ASP A 11 12.16 -6.22 32.09
C ASP A 11 12.05 -6.53 30.59
N ALA A 12 10.94 -7.19 30.23
CA ALA A 12 10.68 -7.50 28.83
C ALA A 12 10.44 -6.18 28.06
N PRO A 13 11.01 -6.02 26.85
CA PRO A 13 10.71 -4.86 26.03
C PRO A 13 9.22 -4.84 25.67
N PRO A 14 8.63 -3.65 25.49
CA PRO A 14 7.23 -3.53 25.13
C PRO A 14 6.92 -4.27 23.83
N ALA A 15 5.74 -4.87 23.74
CA ALA A 15 5.37 -5.82 22.69
C ALA A 15 5.57 -5.27 21.27
N TRP A 16 5.29 -3.98 21.04
CA TRP A 16 5.47 -3.35 19.73
C TRP A 16 6.94 -3.34 19.27
N ILE A 17 7.91 -3.17 20.18
CA ILE A 17 9.35 -3.23 19.86
C ILE A 17 9.73 -4.66 19.46
N SER A 18 9.21 -5.64 20.19
CA SER A 18 9.44 -7.05 19.89
C SER A 18 8.88 -7.42 18.51
N VAL A 19 7.66 -6.99 18.18
CA VAL A 19 7.05 -7.21 16.86
C VAL A 19 7.83 -6.53 15.75
N MET A 20 8.25 -5.28 15.92
CA MET A 20 9.09 -4.59 14.92
C MET A 20 10.43 -5.31 14.70
N ARG A 21 11.05 -5.82 15.76
CA ARG A 21 12.29 -6.60 15.67
C ARG A 21 12.08 -7.95 14.97
N MET A 22 10.95 -8.61 15.23
CA MET A 22 10.59 -9.86 14.55
C MET A 22 10.33 -9.62 13.06
N LEU A 23 9.58 -8.56 12.73
CA LEU A 23 9.30 -8.18 11.35
C LEU A 23 10.57 -7.84 10.59
N TRP A 24 11.52 -7.13 11.19
CA TRP A 24 12.82 -6.81 10.56
C TRP A 24 13.66 -8.05 10.24
N ARG A 25 13.56 -9.11 11.06
CA ARG A 25 14.29 -10.36 10.84
C ARG A 25 13.73 -11.16 9.67
N ASP A 26 12.43 -11.07 9.42
CA ASP A 26 11.77 -11.71 8.28
C ASP A 26 11.61 -10.70 7.13
N LYS A 27 12.55 -10.74 6.19
CA LYS A 27 12.55 -9.83 5.03
C LYS A 27 11.29 -9.97 4.17
N PHE A 28 10.72 -11.17 4.08
CA PHE A 28 9.52 -11.39 3.27
C PHE A 28 8.31 -10.74 3.93
N ALA A 29 8.11 -10.99 5.23
CA ALA A 29 7.06 -10.36 6.00
C ALA A 29 7.22 -8.82 6.04
N PHE A 30 8.45 -8.32 6.15
CA PHE A 30 8.74 -6.89 6.08
C PHE A 30 8.36 -6.27 4.74
N CYS A 31 8.71 -6.90 3.62
CA CYS A 31 8.30 -6.45 2.28
C CYS A 31 6.77 -6.44 2.13
N ALA A 32 6.08 -7.46 2.63
CA ALA A 32 4.61 -7.52 2.61
C ALA A 32 4.00 -6.38 3.45
N ALA A 33 4.54 -6.08 4.62
CA ALA A 33 4.10 -4.97 5.46
C ALA A 33 4.29 -3.61 4.77
N ILE A 34 5.42 -3.40 4.09
CA ILE A 34 5.65 -2.19 3.26
C ILE A 34 4.61 -2.10 2.14
N PHE A 35 4.36 -3.20 1.43
CA PHE A 35 3.36 -3.22 0.36
C PHE A 35 1.97 -2.85 0.88
N LEU A 36 1.55 -3.40 2.02
CA LEU A 36 0.28 -3.03 2.63
C LEU A 36 0.24 -1.56 3.04
N LEU A 37 1.33 -1.01 3.54
CA LEU A 37 1.42 0.41 3.87
C LEU A 37 1.28 1.29 2.61
N LEU A 38 1.85 0.87 1.48
CA LEU A 38 1.65 1.54 0.19
C LEU A 38 0.19 1.47 -0.27
N VAL A 39 -0.48 0.33 -0.12
CA VAL A 39 -1.91 0.18 -0.45
C VAL A 39 -2.76 1.13 0.40
N ILE A 40 -2.49 1.21 1.71
CA ILE A 40 -3.17 2.13 2.61
C ILE A 40 -2.94 3.58 2.15
N LEU A 41 -1.70 3.93 1.81
CA LEU A 41 -1.37 5.25 1.31
C LEU A 41 -2.13 5.59 0.03
N CYS A 42 -2.18 4.66 -0.93
CA CYS A 42 -2.97 4.81 -2.16
C CYS A 42 -4.46 4.93 -1.88
N ALA A 43 -5.01 4.26 -0.86
CA ALA A 43 -6.43 4.37 -0.52
C ALA A 43 -6.80 5.76 0.01
N PHE A 44 -5.91 6.41 0.77
CA PHE A 44 -6.16 7.76 1.29
C PHE A 44 -5.81 8.86 0.28
N LEU A 45 -4.67 8.73 -0.41
CA LEU A 45 -4.19 9.74 -1.35
C LEU A 45 -4.84 9.61 -2.73
N GLY A 46 -5.08 8.40 -3.22
CA GLY A 46 -5.59 8.10 -4.56
C GLY A 46 -6.81 8.94 -4.93
N PRO A 47 -7.90 8.92 -4.13
CA PRO A 47 -9.09 9.72 -4.43
C PRO A 47 -8.78 11.22 -4.54
N THR A 48 -7.99 11.76 -3.61
CA THR A 48 -7.67 13.20 -3.60
C THR A 48 -6.79 13.65 -4.76
N LEU A 49 -5.93 12.77 -5.28
CA LEU A 49 -5.04 13.08 -6.39
C LEU A 49 -5.66 12.83 -7.77
N LEU A 50 -6.61 11.89 -7.88
CA LEU A 50 -7.18 11.43 -9.15
C LEU A 50 -8.61 11.91 -9.40
N GLU A 51 -9.24 12.64 -8.47
CA GLU A 51 -10.63 13.09 -8.55
C GLU A 51 -11.02 13.78 -9.88
N ASP A 52 -10.21 14.73 -10.35
CA ASP A 52 -10.48 15.43 -11.61
C ASP A 52 -10.48 14.45 -12.79
N VAL A 53 -9.50 13.54 -12.83
CA VAL A 53 -9.37 12.57 -13.92
C VAL A 53 -10.46 11.48 -13.87
N ALA A 54 -10.89 11.08 -12.67
CA ALA A 54 -11.96 10.11 -12.45
C ALA A 54 -13.34 10.64 -12.88
N THR A 55 -13.56 11.96 -12.79
CA THR A 55 -14.85 12.58 -13.08
C THR A 55 -14.96 13.13 -14.51
N ARG A 56 -13.85 13.45 -15.15
CA ARG A 56 -13.83 13.93 -16.55
C ARG A 56 -14.30 12.83 -17.51
N GLN A 57 -15.36 13.12 -18.24
CA GLN A 57 -15.87 12.23 -19.29
C GLN A 57 -15.09 12.45 -20.59
N ASN A 58 -14.67 11.35 -21.23
CA ASN A 58 -13.99 11.39 -22.52
C ASN A 58 -14.68 10.47 -23.53
N LEU A 59 -15.62 11.02 -24.28
CA LEU A 59 -16.42 10.25 -25.26
C LEU A 59 -15.58 9.61 -26.38
N ARG A 60 -14.35 10.08 -26.63
CA ARG A 60 -13.43 9.49 -27.62
C ARG A 60 -12.75 8.22 -27.09
N GLY A 61 -12.61 8.09 -25.77
CA GLY A 61 -11.97 6.96 -25.08
C GLY A 61 -12.96 5.94 -24.53
N ARG A 62 -14.22 5.97 -25.00
CA ARG A 62 -15.27 5.06 -24.51
C ARG A 62 -14.90 3.60 -24.78
N ASN A 63 -14.99 2.77 -23.74
CA ASN A 63 -14.64 1.34 -23.80
C ASN A 63 -13.24 1.11 -24.41
N ALA A 64 -12.28 2.00 -24.12
CA ALA A 64 -10.91 1.81 -24.52
C ALA A 64 -10.39 0.46 -23.98
N PRO A 65 -9.71 -0.34 -24.80
CA PRO A 65 -9.19 -1.64 -24.37
C PRO A 65 -8.08 -1.47 -23.32
N PRO A 66 -7.91 -2.44 -22.41
CA PRO A 66 -6.78 -2.44 -21.49
C PRO A 66 -5.45 -2.64 -22.24
N PHE A 67 -4.37 -2.15 -21.64
CA PHE A 67 -2.97 -2.26 -22.09
C PHE A 67 -2.63 -1.55 -23.41
N ASP A 68 -3.41 -0.52 -23.78
CA ASP A 68 -3.04 0.41 -24.85
C ASP A 68 -2.11 1.51 -24.33
N PHE A 69 -0.80 1.32 -24.52
CA PHE A 69 0.24 2.26 -24.07
C PHE A 69 0.39 3.50 -24.97
N SER A 70 -0.39 3.62 -26.05
CA SER A 70 -0.43 4.85 -26.85
C SER A 70 -1.25 5.98 -26.19
N GLN A 71 -2.12 5.61 -25.24
CA GLN A 71 -2.94 6.53 -24.48
C GLN A 71 -2.25 7.00 -23.20
N ALA A 72 -2.87 7.98 -22.52
CA ALA A 72 -2.39 8.45 -21.23
C ALA A 72 -2.34 7.30 -20.21
N TRP A 73 -1.40 7.37 -19.26
CA TRP A 73 -1.17 6.30 -18.29
C TRP A 73 -2.40 5.95 -17.44
N THR A 74 -3.28 6.92 -17.19
CA THR A 74 -4.56 6.69 -16.48
C THR A 74 -5.52 5.80 -17.27
N MET A 75 -5.38 5.73 -18.58
CA MET A 75 -6.18 4.88 -19.47
C MET A 75 -5.54 3.50 -19.74
N TRP A 76 -4.42 3.16 -19.12
CA TRP A 76 -3.75 1.88 -19.37
C TRP A 76 -4.55 0.66 -18.93
N LEU A 77 -5.45 0.77 -17.96
CA LEU A 77 -6.40 -0.31 -17.66
C LEU A 77 -7.67 -0.26 -18.52
N GLY A 78 -7.77 0.70 -19.43
CA GLY A 78 -8.93 0.95 -20.26
C GLY A 78 -9.87 2.01 -19.69
N GLY A 79 -10.98 2.22 -20.39
CA GLY A 79 -12.00 3.20 -20.05
C GLY A 79 -13.40 2.57 -19.92
N ASP A 80 -14.24 3.16 -19.09
CA ASP A 80 -15.64 2.76 -18.96
C ASP A 80 -16.52 3.23 -20.15
N ALA A 81 -17.83 3.01 -20.06
CA ALA A 81 -18.80 3.42 -21.08
C ALA A 81 -18.97 4.95 -21.25
N LEU A 82 -18.45 5.75 -20.33
CA LEU A 82 -18.40 7.22 -20.39
C LEU A 82 -16.99 7.72 -20.72
N GLY A 83 -16.05 6.80 -20.94
CA GLY A 83 -14.64 7.07 -21.22
C GLY A 83 -13.85 7.53 -19.99
N ARG A 84 -14.33 7.22 -18.79
CA ARG A 84 -13.60 7.45 -17.54
C ARG A 84 -12.54 6.36 -17.37
N PRO A 85 -11.31 6.70 -16.94
CA PRO A 85 -10.24 5.73 -16.74
C PRO A 85 -10.55 4.77 -15.59
N LEU A 86 -10.28 3.48 -15.78
CA LEU A 86 -10.48 2.45 -14.74
C LEU A 86 -9.43 2.49 -13.61
N LEU A 87 -8.31 3.19 -13.82
CA LEU A 87 -7.26 3.36 -12.81
C LEU A 87 -7.55 4.45 -11.77
N ALA A 88 -8.52 5.32 -12.05
CA ALA A 88 -8.78 6.54 -11.28
C ALA A 88 -10.02 6.39 -10.37
#